data_AF-A0A1F2P8K0-F1
#
_entry.id   AF-A0A1F2P8K0-F1
#
_cell.length_a   1.000
_cell.length_b   1.000
_cell.length_c   1.000
_cell.angle_alpha   90.00
_cell.angle_beta   90.00
_cell.angle_gamma   90.00
#
_symmetry.space_group_name_H-M   'P 1'
#
loop_
_entity.id
_entity.type
_entity.pdbx_description
1 polymer ?
#
loop_
_entity_poly.entity_id
_entity_poly.type
_entity_poly.pdbx_seq_one_letter_code
_entity_poly.pdbx_strand_id
1 'polypeptide(L)'
;MKNPNDPMIMQQLQNECRRIGSRMISASSYIVPKEVRMAYTPFNGGGTIAYGKTILEFASHGRSIDNVICRSKISVTKKFSAMVILDTSNSMTGWWRARRFNREMNEESSPQTAAKIATLAFLQGFDRRLDVGVLFFSHTAMGPFERRERVYREIVVPNGMGGSRMDLALERLIRRRWTKREGTKLLVVITDGVIESGLKTPGVPYLSETDIPGGTNRDQQVRADTLVQERTLKYFRQITADGVSTLYVPIFVDENMASWRSGAYSAREIVKELERIGIEVSPVYSSEKMVETLFMGLNRVAKKSGYQTSHGSLLMG
;
A
#
# COMPACT_ATOMS: atom_id res chain seq x y z
N MET A 1 20.83 -3.16 14.76
CA MET A 1 20.52 -1.84 14.12
C MET A 1 21.36 -0.73 14.75
N LYS A 2 22.08 0.05 13.93
CA LYS A 2 22.80 1.26 14.40
C LYS A 2 21.82 2.37 14.83
N ASN A 3 22.28 3.32 15.65
CA ASN A 3 21.43 4.35 16.25
C ASN A 3 20.63 5.14 15.17
N PRO A 4 19.29 5.02 15.12
CA PRO A 4 18.46 5.70 14.12
C PRO A 4 18.40 7.23 14.33
N ASN A 5 18.96 7.73 15.44
CA ASN A 5 19.11 9.16 15.70
C ASN A 5 20.38 9.74 15.06
N ASP A 6 21.26 8.92 14.48
CA ASP A 6 22.41 9.38 13.71
C ASP A 6 21.97 9.88 12.33
N PRO A 7 22.14 11.18 12.02
CA PRO A 7 21.74 11.76 10.73
C PRO A 7 22.44 11.13 9.53
N MET A 8 23.73 10.74 9.66
CA MET A 8 24.49 10.17 8.54
C MET A 8 23.97 8.77 8.18
N ILE A 9 23.68 7.96 9.20
CA ILE A 9 23.14 6.61 9.00
C ILE A 9 21.74 6.68 8.39
N MET A 10 20.90 7.60 8.86
CA MET A 10 19.57 7.81 8.30
C MET A 10 19.64 8.28 6.84
N GLN A 11 20.59 9.15 6.50
CA GLN A 11 20.81 9.60 5.12
C GLN A 11 21.29 8.46 4.21
N GLN A 12 22.20 7.60 4.69
CA GLN A 12 22.65 6.42 3.96
C GLN A 12 21.49 5.46 3.68
N LEU A 13 20.68 5.16 4.70
CA LEU A 13 19.49 4.31 4.55
C LEU A 13 18.49 4.90 3.57
N GLN A 14 18.26 6.21 3.60
CA GLN A 14 17.42 6.91 2.63
C GLN A 14 17.92 6.77 1.19
N ASN A 15 19.23 6.95 0.97
CA ASN A 15 19.83 6.84 -0.35
C ASN A 15 19.75 5.42 -0.90
N GLU A 16 19.99 4.41 -0.05
CA GLU A 16 19.84 3.01 -0.44
C GLU A 16 18.39 2.65 -0.78
N CYS A 17 17.43 3.03 0.07
CA CYS A 17 16.02 2.83 -0.20
C CYS A 17 15.57 3.55 -1.48
N ARG A 18 16.10 4.76 -1.75
CA ARG A 18 15.84 5.48 -3.00
C ARG A 18 16.39 4.72 -4.19
N ARG A 19 17.63 4.25 -4.14
CA ARG A 19 18.25 3.47 -5.23
C ARG A 19 17.44 2.21 -5.54
N ILE A 20 17.02 1.49 -4.50
CA ILE A 20 16.19 0.29 -4.62
C ILE A 20 14.83 0.65 -5.23
N GLY A 21 14.13 1.65 -4.66
CA GLY A 21 12.82 2.09 -5.12
C GLY A 21 12.83 2.58 -6.57
N SER A 22 13.79 3.43 -6.94
CA SER A 22 13.93 3.92 -8.31
C SER A 22 14.23 2.79 -9.30
N ARG A 23 15.11 1.84 -8.93
CA ARG A 23 15.38 0.66 -9.77
C ARG A 23 14.13 -0.17 -9.98
N MET A 24 13.40 -0.48 -8.92
CA MET A 24 12.17 -1.26 -8.99
C MET A 24 11.10 -0.54 -9.81
N ILE A 25 10.95 0.77 -9.64
CA ILE A 25 10.00 1.56 -10.44
C ILE A 25 10.40 1.59 -11.90
N SER A 26 11.68 1.73 -12.22
CA SER A 26 12.15 1.72 -13.62
C SER A 26 11.98 0.35 -14.29
N ALA A 27 12.13 -0.74 -13.55
CA ALA A 27 11.94 -2.11 -14.05
C ALA A 27 10.45 -2.49 -14.14
N SER A 28 9.63 -1.91 -13.25
CA SER A 28 8.19 -2.03 -13.27
C SER A 28 7.61 -1.10 -14.34
N SER A 29 6.54 -1.48 -15.02
CA SER A 29 5.97 -0.63 -16.07
C SER A 29 5.11 0.52 -15.49
N TYR A 30 5.51 1.05 -14.33
CA TYR A 30 4.72 1.91 -13.47
C TYR A 30 4.31 3.19 -14.19
N ILE A 31 3.03 3.48 -14.15
CA ILE A 31 2.47 4.72 -14.65
C ILE A 31 1.54 5.28 -13.59
N VAL A 32 1.83 6.52 -13.22
CA VAL A 32 0.81 7.42 -12.71
C VAL A 32 -0.29 7.48 -13.75
N PRO A 33 -1.54 7.07 -13.45
CA PRO A 33 -2.59 6.89 -14.46
C PRO A 33 -2.64 8.08 -15.42
N LYS A 34 -2.32 7.81 -16.68
CA LYS A 34 -2.40 8.78 -17.77
C LYS A 34 -3.66 8.48 -18.57
N GLU A 35 -4.46 9.50 -18.76
CA GLU A 35 -5.57 9.45 -19.70
C GLU A 35 -5.11 10.02 -21.03
N VAL A 36 -5.17 9.22 -22.09
CA VAL A 36 -4.93 9.72 -23.43
C VAL A 36 -6.27 10.14 -24.01
N ARG A 37 -6.42 11.43 -24.32
CA ARG A 37 -7.59 11.96 -25.03
C ARG A 37 -7.17 12.60 -26.34
N MET A 38 -8.07 12.61 -27.31
CA MET A 38 -7.87 13.33 -28.56
C MET A 38 -8.17 14.82 -28.33
N ALA A 39 -7.16 15.67 -28.45
CA ALA A 39 -7.35 17.11 -28.55
C ALA A 39 -7.60 17.50 -30.01
N TYR A 40 -8.47 18.48 -30.21
CA TYR A 40 -8.73 19.08 -31.51
C TYR A 40 -8.38 20.56 -31.43
N THR A 41 -7.48 21.03 -32.28
CA THR A 41 -6.99 22.41 -32.30
C THR A 41 -6.84 22.90 -33.73
N PRO A 42 -6.83 24.22 -33.99
CA PRO A 42 -6.44 24.76 -35.28
C PRO A 42 -5.06 24.27 -35.70
N PHE A 43 -4.89 23.99 -36.99
CA PHE A 43 -3.67 23.45 -37.54
C PHE A 43 -2.57 24.52 -37.53
N ASN A 44 -1.50 24.24 -36.80
CA ASN A 44 -0.33 25.12 -36.67
C ASN A 44 0.95 24.47 -37.24
N GLY A 45 0.81 23.50 -38.15
CA GLY A 45 1.92 22.69 -38.67
C GLY A 45 2.21 21.42 -37.87
N GLY A 46 1.50 21.16 -36.75
CA GLY A 46 1.63 19.94 -35.95
C GLY A 46 0.35 19.10 -35.88
N GLY A 47 0.53 17.78 -35.68
CA GLY A 47 -0.57 16.81 -35.53
C GLY A 47 -1.12 16.26 -36.84
N THR A 48 -2.15 15.41 -36.75
CA THR A 48 -2.81 14.81 -37.93
C THR A 48 -4.07 15.60 -38.25
N ILE A 49 -4.35 15.91 -39.52
CA ILE A 49 -5.59 16.61 -39.88
C ILE A 49 -6.82 15.76 -39.52
N ALA A 50 -7.82 16.37 -38.90
CA ALA A 50 -9.07 15.76 -38.51
C ALA A 50 -10.15 16.02 -39.57
N TYR A 51 -10.08 15.31 -40.70
CA TYR A 51 -10.89 15.58 -41.91
C TYR A 51 -12.37 15.87 -41.63
N GLY A 52 -13.07 15.04 -40.85
CA GLY A 52 -14.48 15.25 -40.56
C GLY A 52 -14.78 16.58 -39.85
N LYS A 53 -13.94 16.98 -38.89
CA LYS A 53 -14.08 18.27 -38.20
C LYS A 53 -13.67 19.44 -39.09
N THR A 54 -12.62 19.27 -39.89
CA THR A 54 -12.20 20.29 -40.87
C THR A 54 -13.28 20.56 -41.91
N ILE A 55 -13.95 19.53 -42.42
CA ILE A 55 -15.06 19.68 -43.37
C ILE A 55 -16.21 20.48 -42.74
N LEU A 56 -16.56 20.16 -41.49
CA LEU A 56 -17.58 20.91 -40.76
C LEU A 56 -17.19 22.38 -40.59
N GLU A 57 -15.94 22.66 -40.19
CA GLU A 57 -15.48 24.04 -40.03
C GLU A 57 -15.40 24.81 -41.35
N PHE A 58 -15.05 24.16 -42.44
CA PHE A 58 -15.08 24.77 -43.77
C PHE A 58 -16.50 25.08 -44.22
N ALA A 59 -17.47 24.25 -43.84
CA ALA A 59 -18.88 24.49 -44.16
C ALA A 59 -19.48 25.65 -43.36
N SER A 60 -19.02 25.89 -42.12
CA SER A 60 -19.53 26.96 -41.25
C SER A 60 -18.78 28.29 -41.39
N HIS A 61 -17.46 28.27 -41.61
CA HIS A 61 -16.61 29.47 -41.56
C HIS A 61 -15.83 29.72 -42.86
N GLY A 62 -16.06 28.92 -43.91
CA GLY A 62 -15.36 29.03 -45.18
C GLY A 62 -13.99 28.34 -45.19
N ARG A 63 -13.43 28.20 -46.39
CA ARG A 63 -12.15 27.50 -46.61
C ARG A 63 -10.99 28.44 -46.30
N SER A 64 -10.37 28.26 -45.14
CA SER A 64 -9.10 28.89 -44.74
C SER A 64 -8.21 27.86 -44.04
N ILE A 65 -6.89 28.05 -44.09
CA ILE A 65 -5.95 27.20 -43.35
C ILE A 65 -6.17 27.28 -41.83
N ASP A 66 -6.62 28.44 -41.34
CA ASP A 66 -6.94 28.67 -39.93
C ASP A 66 -8.12 27.81 -39.44
N ASN A 67 -8.98 27.38 -40.38
CA ASN A 67 -10.14 26.54 -40.12
C ASN A 67 -9.82 25.05 -40.27
N VAL A 68 -8.57 24.68 -40.60
CA VAL A 68 -8.14 23.29 -40.62
C VAL A 68 -7.98 22.82 -39.17
N ILE A 69 -8.73 21.79 -38.79
CA ILE A 69 -8.63 21.20 -37.45
C ILE A 69 -7.65 20.05 -37.50
N CYS A 70 -6.66 20.07 -36.60
CA CYS A 70 -5.79 18.93 -36.34
C CYS A 70 -6.26 18.17 -35.10
N ARG A 71 -5.96 16.88 -35.08
CA ARG A 71 -6.11 16.00 -33.93
C ARG A 71 -4.74 15.54 -33.46
N SER A 72 -4.56 15.55 -32.14
CA SER A 72 -3.37 15.00 -31.50
C SER A 72 -3.77 14.22 -30.25
N LYS A 73 -3.03 13.15 -29.96
CA LYS A 73 -3.17 12.43 -28.70
C LYS A 73 -2.47 13.26 -27.62
N ILE A 74 -3.23 13.73 -26.63
CA ILE A 74 -2.67 14.37 -25.44
C ILE A 74 -2.80 13.45 -24.24
N SER A 75 -1.74 13.36 -23.44
CA SER A 75 -1.72 12.60 -22.19
C SER A 75 -1.99 13.53 -21.02
N VAL A 76 -3.09 13.31 -20.31
CA VAL A 76 -3.45 14.03 -19.09
C VAL A 76 -3.11 13.15 -17.88
N THR A 77 -2.24 13.63 -17.00
CA THR A 77 -1.91 12.94 -15.75
C THR A 77 -3.10 13.07 -14.79
N LYS A 78 -3.68 11.97 -14.33
CA LYS A 78 -4.73 12.01 -13.31
C LYS A 78 -4.14 12.34 -11.94
N LYS A 79 -4.94 12.99 -11.08
CA LYS A 79 -4.63 13.06 -9.65
C LYS A 79 -4.45 11.64 -9.12
N PHE A 80 -3.36 11.42 -8.38
CA PHE A 80 -2.99 10.12 -7.84
C PHE A 80 -2.60 10.29 -6.38
N SER A 81 -3.29 9.56 -5.50
CA SER A 81 -3.04 9.53 -4.07
C SER A 81 -2.74 8.09 -3.65
N ALA A 82 -1.64 7.89 -2.92
CA ALA A 82 -1.27 6.59 -2.38
C ALA A 82 -1.15 6.64 -0.86
N MET A 83 -1.58 5.57 -0.20
CA MET A 83 -1.44 5.37 1.24
C MET A 83 -0.83 4.01 1.49
N VAL A 84 0.23 3.96 2.29
CA VAL A 84 0.75 2.71 2.85
C VAL A 84 0.25 2.57 4.28
N ILE A 85 -0.46 1.50 4.59
CA ILE A 85 -0.73 1.08 5.96
C ILE A 85 0.35 0.05 6.33
N LEU A 86 1.20 0.38 7.29
CA LEU A 86 2.28 -0.48 7.77
C LEU A 86 1.96 -1.02 9.17
N ASP A 87 2.04 -2.33 9.29
CA ASP A 87 1.89 -3.04 10.57
C ASP A 87 3.14 -2.84 11.44
N THR A 88 2.88 -2.37 12.65
CA THR A 88 3.87 -2.11 13.72
C THR A 88 3.43 -2.78 15.02
N SER A 89 2.64 -3.84 14.93
CA SER A 89 2.21 -4.65 16.08
C SER A 89 3.30 -5.62 16.55
N ASN A 90 3.04 -6.32 17.65
CA ASN A 90 3.98 -7.30 18.21
C ASN A 90 4.26 -8.46 17.25
N SER A 91 3.28 -8.90 16.46
CA SER A 91 3.44 -10.09 15.61
C SER A 91 4.50 -9.90 14.51
N MET A 92 4.83 -8.66 14.19
CA MET A 92 5.83 -8.30 13.20
C MET A 92 7.28 -8.42 13.70
N THR A 93 7.52 -8.53 15.02
CA THR A 93 8.86 -8.52 15.61
C THR A 93 9.51 -9.90 15.68
N GLY A 94 10.85 -9.92 15.73
CA GLY A 94 11.62 -11.15 15.91
C GLY A 94 11.36 -11.79 17.26
N TRP A 95 11.35 -11.00 18.34
CA TRP A 95 11.17 -11.51 19.71
C TRP A 95 9.82 -12.20 19.90
N TRP A 96 8.72 -11.61 19.41
CA TRP A 96 7.39 -12.18 19.59
C TRP A 96 7.28 -13.53 18.87
N ARG A 97 7.81 -13.59 17.65
CA ARG A 97 7.86 -14.81 16.85
C ARG A 97 8.73 -15.87 17.49
N ALA A 98 9.89 -15.49 18.01
CA ALA A 98 10.80 -16.41 18.66
C ALA A 98 10.16 -17.07 19.88
N ARG A 99 9.46 -16.27 20.69
CA ARG A 99 8.75 -16.76 21.87
C ARG A 99 7.51 -17.59 21.52
N ARG A 100 6.76 -17.23 20.48
CA ARG A 100 5.50 -17.91 20.12
C ARG A 100 5.69 -19.18 19.32
N PHE A 101 6.71 -19.24 18.47
CA PHE A 101 6.97 -20.36 17.57
C PHE A 101 8.23 -21.16 17.95
N ASN A 102 8.86 -20.83 19.08
CA ASN A 102 10.07 -21.46 19.59
C ASN A 102 11.19 -21.54 18.53
N ARG A 103 11.40 -20.44 17.81
CA ARG A 103 12.33 -20.34 16.67
C ARG A 103 13.22 -19.12 16.83
N GLU A 104 14.53 -19.30 16.84
CA GLU A 104 15.44 -18.15 16.89
C GLU A 104 15.21 -17.23 15.67
N MET A 105 14.80 -15.99 15.95
CA MET A 105 14.61 -14.95 14.95
C MET A 105 15.16 -13.63 15.47
N ASN A 106 16.18 -13.13 14.79
CA ASN A 106 16.84 -11.88 15.11
C ASN A 106 15.94 -10.72 14.65
N GLU A 107 15.97 -9.59 15.36
CA GLU A 107 15.16 -8.43 14.96
C GLU A 107 15.54 -7.88 13.58
N GLU A 108 16.79 -8.05 13.15
CA GLU A 108 17.26 -7.63 11.84
C GLU A 108 16.66 -8.48 10.70
N SER A 109 16.32 -9.74 10.96
CA SER A 109 15.63 -10.63 10.02
C SER A 109 14.11 -10.67 10.22
N SER A 110 13.58 -9.85 11.15
CA SER A 110 12.15 -9.79 11.43
C SER A 110 11.34 -9.26 10.23
N PRO A 111 10.08 -9.70 10.08
CA PRO A 111 9.14 -9.13 9.12
C PRO A 111 9.00 -7.62 9.22
N GLN A 112 9.05 -7.06 10.43
CA GLN A 112 8.97 -5.63 10.64
C GLN A 112 10.10 -4.89 9.92
N THR A 113 11.34 -5.39 10.01
CA THR A 113 12.50 -4.77 9.36
C THR A 113 12.34 -4.78 7.84
N ALA A 114 11.96 -5.91 7.25
CA ALA A 114 11.72 -6.01 5.81
C ALA A 114 10.57 -5.10 5.35
N ALA A 115 9.47 -5.04 6.11
CA ALA A 115 8.32 -4.20 5.85
C ALA A 115 8.66 -2.70 5.88
N LYS A 116 9.48 -2.27 6.86
CA LYS A 116 10.01 -0.90 6.94
C LYS A 116 10.84 -0.56 5.70
N ILE A 117 11.79 -1.41 5.31
CA ILE A 117 12.63 -1.19 4.12
C ILE A 117 11.77 -1.08 2.86
N ALA A 118 10.80 -1.97 2.68
CA ALA A 118 9.89 -1.94 1.53
C ALA A 118 9.01 -0.68 1.50
N THR A 119 8.52 -0.24 2.66
CA THR A 119 7.77 1.01 2.78
C THR A 119 8.63 2.22 2.41
N LEU A 120 9.87 2.28 2.89
CA LEU A 120 10.81 3.37 2.58
C LEU A 120 11.19 3.38 1.09
N ALA A 121 11.43 2.21 0.50
CA ALA A 121 11.71 2.04 -0.92
C ALA A 121 10.51 2.47 -1.78
N PHE A 122 9.28 2.11 -1.38
CA PHE A 122 8.05 2.58 -2.01
C PHE A 122 7.98 4.12 -1.98
N LEU A 123 8.10 4.74 -0.81
CA LEU A 123 8.02 6.19 -0.67
C LEU A 123 9.07 6.95 -1.48
N GLN A 124 10.32 6.49 -1.46
CA GLN A 124 11.41 7.15 -2.19
C GLN A 124 11.35 6.90 -3.70
N GLY A 125 10.76 5.78 -4.12
CA GLY A 125 10.65 5.47 -5.53
C GLY A 125 9.74 6.46 -6.28
N PHE A 126 8.61 6.86 -5.69
CA PHE A 126 7.65 7.73 -6.37
C PHE A 126 8.19 9.14 -6.64
N ASP A 127 7.73 9.78 -7.71
CA ASP A 127 7.99 11.21 -7.96
C ASP A 127 7.54 12.05 -6.76
N ARG A 128 8.36 13.02 -6.35
CA ARG A 128 8.10 14.00 -5.28
C ARG A 128 6.74 14.71 -5.39
N ARG A 129 6.20 14.84 -6.60
CA ARG A 129 4.93 15.50 -6.90
C ARG A 129 3.68 14.68 -6.54
N LEU A 130 3.82 13.39 -6.26
CA LEU A 130 2.70 12.52 -5.92
C LEU A 130 2.33 12.62 -4.43
N ASP A 131 1.03 12.62 -4.15
CA ASP A 131 0.45 12.59 -2.81
C ASP A 131 0.58 11.17 -2.23
N VAL A 132 1.69 10.93 -1.52
CA VAL A 132 1.99 9.64 -0.90
C VAL A 132 2.10 9.81 0.60
N GLY A 133 1.35 9.01 1.36
CA GLY A 133 1.36 9.00 2.81
C GLY A 133 1.58 7.61 3.39
N VAL A 134 1.92 7.57 4.68
CA VAL A 134 2.03 6.34 5.47
C VAL A 134 1.20 6.45 6.73
N LEU A 135 0.52 5.37 7.11
CA LEU A 135 -0.20 5.21 8.35
C LEU A 135 0.33 3.96 9.04
N PHE A 136 0.61 4.04 10.34
CA PHE A 136 1.01 2.87 11.12
C PHE A 136 -0.17 2.34 11.90
N PHE A 137 -0.18 1.03 12.11
CA PHE A 137 -1.14 0.42 12.99
C PHE A 137 -0.48 -0.61 13.89
N SER A 138 -0.99 -0.65 15.10
CA SER A 138 -0.69 -1.65 16.12
C SER A 138 -1.87 -1.69 17.07
N HIS A 139 -1.72 -1.45 18.37
CA HIS A 139 -2.85 -1.24 19.28
C HIS A 139 -3.59 0.08 19.02
N THR A 140 -2.95 1.03 18.33
CA THR A 140 -3.54 2.30 17.86
C THR A 140 -3.13 2.57 16.41
N ALA A 141 -3.82 3.53 15.76
CA ALA A 141 -3.49 3.99 14.43
C ALA A 141 -2.80 5.37 14.47
N MET A 142 -1.58 5.46 13.95
CA MET A 142 -0.76 6.67 13.92
C MET A 142 -0.60 7.22 12.49
N GLY A 143 -0.60 8.55 12.34
CA GLY A 143 -0.55 9.23 11.03
C GLY A 143 -1.94 9.67 10.53
N PRO A 144 -2.18 9.76 9.21
CA PRO A 144 -1.21 9.57 8.14
C PRO A 144 -0.10 10.63 8.17
N PHE A 145 1.10 10.20 7.85
CA PHE A 145 2.29 11.03 7.70
C PHE A 145 2.56 11.24 6.20
N GLU A 146 2.60 12.50 5.77
CA GLU A 146 2.95 12.86 4.39
C GLU A 146 4.43 12.63 4.14
N ARG A 147 4.81 12.16 2.94
CA ARG A 147 6.22 11.95 2.57
C ARG A 147 7.07 13.23 2.71
N ARG A 148 7.66 13.40 3.89
CA ARG A 148 8.63 14.43 4.28
C ARG A 148 9.75 13.75 5.07
N GLU A 149 10.90 14.40 5.23
CA GLU A 149 12.06 13.82 5.94
C GLU A 149 11.72 13.28 7.33
N ARG A 150 10.78 13.92 8.05
CA ARG A 150 10.34 13.47 9.38
C ARG A 150 9.73 12.05 9.36
N VAL A 151 9.11 11.62 8.27
CA VAL A 151 8.45 10.30 8.17
C VAL A 151 9.45 9.15 8.22
N TYR A 152 10.68 9.36 7.78
CA TYR A 152 11.72 8.33 7.84
C TYR A 152 11.98 7.87 9.26
N ARG A 153 12.08 8.84 10.17
CA ARG A 153 12.26 8.56 11.59
C ARG A 153 11.03 7.85 12.17
N GLU A 154 9.84 8.34 11.81
CA GLU A 154 8.57 7.71 12.24
C GLU A 154 8.39 6.28 11.72
N ILE A 155 8.99 5.91 10.57
CA ILE A 155 8.96 4.52 10.07
C ILE A 155 10.00 3.66 10.80
N VAL A 156 11.21 4.17 11.03
CA VAL A 156 12.33 3.38 11.55
C VAL A 156 12.23 3.15 13.06
N VAL A 157 11.83 4.17 13.81
CA VAL A 157 11.86 4.19 15.29
C VAL A 157 10.88 3.21 15.96
N PRO A 158 9.63 3.04 15.52
CA PRO A 158 8.68 2.19 16.23
C PRO A 158 9.12 0.73 16.23
N ASN A 159 9.26 0.14 17.41
CA ASN A 159 9.33 -1.31 17.57
C ASN A 159 7.93 -1.85 17.85
N GLY A 160 7.66 -3.08 17.41
CA GLY A 160 6.34 -3.67 17.52
C GLY A 160 5.76 -3.57 18.92
N MET A 161 4.59 -2.93 19.05
CA MET A 161 3.90 -2.78 20.33
C MET A 161 2.40 -2.87 20.13
N GLY A 162 1.76 -3.90 20.66
CA GLY A 162 0.31 -3.98 20.61
C GLY A 162 -0.25 -5.26 20.04
N GLY A 163 -1.57 -5.38 20.15
CA GLY A 163 -2.34 -6.16 19.17
C GLY A 163 -2.32 -5.51 17.79
N SER A 164 -2.93 -6.16 16.81
CA SER A 164 -2.95 -5.73 15.42
C SER A 164 -4.31 -5.13 15.03
N ARG A 165 -4.52 -3.85 15.36
CA ARG A 165 -5.78 -3.11 15.17
C ARG A 165 -5.87 -2.46 13.79
N MET A 166 -5.87 -3.31 12.76
CA MET A 166 -6.08 -2.87 11.38
C MET A 166 -7.42 -2.16 11.19
N ASP A 167 -8.45 -2.56 11.94
CA ASP A 167 -9.76 -1.92 11.95
C ASP A 167 -9.66 -0.41 12.24
N LEU A 168 -8.85 -0.02 13.22
CA LEU A 168 -8.65 1.39 13.58
C LEU A 168 -7.93 2.18 12.48
N ALA A 169 -6.99 1.56 11.79
CA ALA A 169 -6.27 2.17 10.68
C ALA A 169 -7.19 2.46 9.49
N LEU A 170 -7.99 1.47 9.10
CA LEU A 170 -8.96 1.61 8.00
C LEU A 170 -10.06 2.60 8.37
N GLU A 171 -10.58 2.54 9.61
CA GLU A 171 -11.54 3.51 10.12
C GLU A 171 -11.01 4.93 10.03
N ARG A 172 -9.73 5.15 10.40
CA ARG A 172 -9.10 6.47 10.35
C ARG A 172 -9.03 7.01 8.92
N LEU A 173 -8.74 6.18 7.92
CA LEU A 173 -8.75 6.60 6.51
C LEU A 173 -10.16 6.99 6.05
N ILE A 174 -11.17 6.20 6.42
CA ILE A 174 -12.58 6.45 6.08
C ILE A 174 -13.05 7.75 6.73
N ARG A 175 -12.84 7.92 8.04
CA ARG A 175 -13.24 9.12 8.80
C ARG A 175 -12.59 10.40 8.25
N ARG A 176 -11.35 10.31 7.79
CA ARG A 176 -10.64 11.43 7.13
C ARG A 176 -11.05 11.65 5.68
N ARG A 177 -12.05 10.91 5.17
CA ARG A 177 -12.51 10.95 3.77
C ARG A 177 -11.38 10.74 2.76
N TRP A 178 -10.30 10.05 3.15
CA TRP A 178 -9.19 9.78 2.23
C TRP A 178 -9.64 8.92 1.05
N THR A 179 -10.53 7.95 1.33
CA THR A 179 -11.15 7.06 0.32
C THR A 179 -12.04 7.83 -0.67
N LYS A 180 -12.47 9.05 -0.34
CA LYS A 180 -13.31 9.91 -1.18
C LYS A 180 -12.53 10.99 -1.93
N ARG A 181 -11.19 11.00 -1.85
CA ARG A 181 -10.36 11.92 -2.64
C ARG A 181 -10.58 11.72 -4.14
N GLU A 182 -10.49 12.82 -4.89
CA GLU A 182 -10.58 12.80 -6.34
C GLU A 182 -9.39 12.07 -6.97
N GLY A 183 -9.65 11.50 -8.15
CA GLY A 183 -8.64 10.78 -8.91
C GLY A 183 -8.40 9.35 -8.41
N THR A 184 -7.25 8.83 -8.81
CA THR A 184 -6.88 7.44 -8.55
C THR A 184 -6.31 7.29 -7.15
N LYS A 185 -6.79 6.28 -6.43
CA LYS A 185 -6.41 6.00 -5.05
C LYS A 185 -5.80 4.61 -4.97
N LEU A 186 -4.59 4.53 -4.43
CA LEU A 186 -3.89 3.28 -4.17
C LEU A 186 -3.73 3.10 -2.66
N LEU A 187 -4.26 2.01 -2.12
CA LEU A 187 -3.99 1.58 -0.75
C LEU A 187 -3.04 0.38 -0.79
N VAL A 188 -1.93 0.46 -0.08
CA VAL A 188 -1.01 -0.67 0.13
C VAL A 188 -1.06 -1.03 1.61
N VAL A 189 -1.32 -2.29 1.93
CA VAL A 189 -1.32 -2.79 3.31
C VAL A 189 -0.19 -3.80 3.45
N ILE A 190 0.74 -3.55 4.37
CA ILE A 190 1.87 -4.43 4.65
C ILE A 190 1.73 -4.92 6.09
N THR A 191 1.59 -6.23 6.26
CA THR A 191 1.30 -6.89 7.54
C THR A 191 1.69 -8.35 7.46
N ASP A 192 1.76 -9.04 8.58
CA ASP A 192 1.84 -10.49 8.60
C ASP A 192 0.47 -11.18 8.52
N GLY A 193 -0.62 -10.41 8.60
CA GLY A 193 -1.99 -10.89 8.47
C GLY A 193 -2.63 -11.28 9.80
N VAL A 194 -1.90 -11.15 10.92
CA VAL A 194 -2.52 -11.22 12.24
C VAL A 194 -3.40 -9.99 12.43
N ILE A 195 -4.64 -10.19 12.83
CA ILE A 195 -5.60 -9.12 13.12
C ILE A 195 -6.27 -9.46 14.44
N GLU A 196 -6.01 -8.66 15.47
CA GLU A 196 -6.47 -8.95 16.82
C GLU A 196 -6.60 -7.68 17.68
N SER A 197 -7.43 -7.77 18.70
CA SER A 197 -7.75 -6.68 19.61
C SER A 197 -6.55 -6.24 20.47
N GLY A 198 -5.68 -7.19 20.83
CA GLY A 198 -4.62 -6.98 21.81
C GLY A 198 -5.13 -6.70 23.23
N LEU A 199 -6.40 -7.05 23.54
CA LEU A 199 -6.95 -6.85 24.88
C LEU A 199 -6.21 -7.69 25.93
N LYS A 200 -5.94 -7.04 27.06
CA LYS A 200 -5.35 -7.61 28.27
C LYS A 200 -6.46 -8.18 29.17
N THR A 201 -6.15 -9.22 29.94
CA THR A 201 -6.78 -9.36 31.26
C THR A 201 -6.46 -8.09 32.09
N PRO A 202 -7.42 -7.45 32.79
CA PRO A 202 -7.11 -6.27 33.61
C PRO A 202 -6.00 -6.57 34.62
N GLY A 203 -4.99 -5.71 34.70
CA GLY A 203 -3.89 -5.82 35.68
C GLY A 203 -2.57 -6.43 35.17
N VAL A 204 -2.48 -6.92 33.92
CA VAL A 204 -1.25 -7.52 33.40
C VAL A 204 -0.57 -6.62 32.34
N PRO A 205 0.75 -6.38 32.39
CA PRO A 205 1.50 -5.72 31.32
C PRO A 205 1.33 -6.43 29.97
N TYR A 206 1.48 -5.68 28.87
CA TYR A 206 1.49 -6.22 27.50
C TYR A 206 2.46 -7.39 27.43
N LEU A 207 2.01 -8.60 27.06
CA LEU A 207 2.82 -9.83 26.92
C LEU A 207 4.32 -9.64 27.25
N SER A 208 4.62 -9.48 28.54
CA SER A 208 5.93 -9.81 29.08
C SER A 208 6.02 -11.32 29.20
N GLU A 209 7.22 -11.81 29.46
CA GLU A 209 7.81 -13.07 28.99
C GLU A 209 7.17 -14.41 29.40
N THR A 210 6.08 -14.48 30.17
CA THR A 210 5.65 -15.79 30.74
C THR A 210 4.21 -16.31 30.55
N ASP A 211 3.15 -15.52 30.33
CA ASP A 211 1.80 -16.08 30.63
C ASP A 211 0.85 -16.23 29.44
N ILE A 212 0.58 -17.49 29.06
CA ILE A 212 -0.52 -17.89 28.14
C ILE A 212 -1.80 -18.03 28.99
N PRO A 213 -2.87 -17.26 28.76
CA PRO A 213 -4.08 -17.41 29.55
C PRO A 213 -4.84 -18.71 29.18
N GLY A 214 -4.82 -19.68 30.09
CA GLY A 214 -5.85 -20.72 30.17
C GLY A 214 -6.99 -20.23 31.06
N GLY A 215 -8.24 -20.26 30.56
CA GLY A 215 -9.45 -19.91 31.32
C GLY A 215 -10.38 -18.90 30.63
N THR A 216 -11.54 -18.61 31.26
CA THR A 216 -12.70 -17.77 30.85
C THR A 216 -12.40 -16.45 30.11
N ASN A 217 -11.18 -15.92 30.18
CA ASN A 217 -10.72 -14.76 29.42
C ASN A 217 -10.44 -15.07 27.94
N ARG A 218 -10.20 -16.34 27.59
CA ARG A 218 -9.95 -16.76 26.20
C ARG A 218 -11.17 -16.55 25.32
N ASP A 219 -12.38 -16.85 25.81
CA ASP A 219 -13.61 -16.66 25.05
C ASP A 219 -13.91 -15.18 24.81
N GLN A 220 -13.63 -14.32 25.80
CA GLN A 220 -13.77 -12.87 25.66
C GLN A 220 -12.76 -12.31 24.67
N GLN A 221 -11.50 -12.78 24.71
CA GLN A 221 -10.46 -12.39 23.76
C GLN A 221 -10.82 -12.83 22.34
N VAL A 222 -11.25 -14.08 22.15
CA VAL A 222 -11.68 -14.61 20.85
C VAL A 222 -12.85 -13.78 20.30
N ARG A 223 -13.85 -13.44 21.13
CA ARG A 223 -14.95 -12.56 20.70
C ARG A 223 -14.47 -11.18 20.27
N ALA A 224 -13.57 -10.57 21.04
CA ALA A 224 -13.02 -9.26 20.70
C ALA A 224 -12.21 -9.30 19.40
N ASP A 225 -11.38 -10.32 19.22
CA ASP A 225 -10.58 -10.50 18.00
C ASP A 225 -11.48 -10.75 16.78
N THR A 226 -12.53 -11.57 16.93
CA THR A 226 -13.56 -11.76 15.90
C THR A 226 -14.20 -10.43 15.49
N LEU A 227 -14.61 -9.61 16.46
CA LEU A 227 -15.21 -8.30 16.16
C LEU A 227 -14.24 -7.37 15.42
N VAL A 228 -12.94 -7.40 15.76
CA VAL A 228 -11.91 -6.63 15.07
C VAL A 228 -11.73 -7.12 13.63
N GLN A 229 -11.73 -8.44 13.40
CA GLN A 229 -11.65 -9.02 12.06
C GLN A 229 -12.88 -8.69 11.21
N GLU A 230 -14.08 -8.83 11.75
CA GLU A 230 -15.33 -8.48 11.06
C GLU A 230 -15.37 -7.00 10.67
N ARG A 231 -14.95 -6.11 11.57
CA ARG A 231 -14.82 -4.67 11.27
C ARG A 231 -13.78 -4.41 10.19
N THR A 232 -12.64 -5.09 10.24
CA THR A 232 -11.59 -4.97 9.23
C THR A 232 -12.12 -5.34 7.84
N LEU A 233 -12.79 -6.50 7.71
CA LEU A 233 -13.41 -6.92 6.45
C LEU A 233 -14.51 -5.95 6.00
N LYS A 234 -15.34 -5.44 6.92
CA LYS A 234 -16.34 -4.42 6.63
C LYS A 234 -15.71 -3.15 6.04
N TYR A 235 -14.64 -2.65 6.64
CA TYR A 235 -13.97 -1.44 6.15
C TYR A 235 -13.27 -1.67 4.81
N PHE A 236 -12.68 -2.84 4.57
CA PHE A 236 -12.15 -3.18 3.25
C PHE A 236 -13.23 -3.20 2.17
N ARG A 237 -14.40 -3.79 2.44
CA ARG A 237 -15.54 -3.75 1.51
C ARG A 237 -15.94 -2.30 1.18
N GLN A 238 -15.99 -1.43 2.18
CA GLN A 238 -16.28 -0.01 1.98
C GLN A 238 -15.19 0.68 1.14
N ILE A 239 -13.92 0.44 1.43
CA ILE A 239 -12.78 1.01 0.68
C ILE A 239 -12.81 0.57 -0.78
N THR A 240 -13.10 -0.70 -1.04
CA THR A 240 -13.26 -1.23 -2.41
C THR A 240 -14.46 -0.58 -3.10
N ALA A 241 -15.60 -0.44 -2.41
CA ALA A 241 -16.78 0.25 -2.95
C ALA A 241 -16.53 1.73 -3.26
N ASP A 242 -15.61 2.37 -2.53
CA ASP A 242 -15.15 3.74 -2.78
C ASP A 242 -14.21 3.85 -4.01
N GLY A 243 -13.93 2.74 -4.70
CA GLY A 243 -13.11 2.70 -5.91
C GLY A 243 -11.61 2.81 -5.62
N VAL A 244 -11.17 2.38 -4.43
CA VAL A 244 -9.75 2.37 -4.07
C VAL A 244 -9.10 1.06 -4.53
N SER A 245 -8.08 1.16 -5.39
CA SER A 245 -7.26 0.00 -5.76
C SER A 245 -6.41 -0.39 -4.55
N THR A 246 -6.61 -1.61 -4.05
CA THR A 246 -5.94 -2.08 -2.82
C THR A 246 -4.99 -3.22 -3.13
N LEU A 247 -3.75 -3.11 -2.64
CA LEU A 247 -2.76 -4.17 -2.59
C LEU A 247 -2.56 -4.60 -1.14
N TYR A 248 -2.80 -5.86 -0.84
CA TYR A 248 -2.53 -6.48 0.46
C TYR A 248 -1.27 -7.35 0.36
N VAL A 249 -0.28 -7.11 1.20
CA VAL A 249 1.03 -7.78 1.18
C VAL A 249 1.24 -8.52 2.50
N PRO A 250 0.74 -9.76 2.62
CA PRO A 250 0.91 -10.57 3.81
C PRO A 250 2.31 -11.20 3.87
N ILE A 251 2.99 -11.12 5.02
CA ILE A 251 4.34 -11.64 5.22
C ILE A 251 4.31 -13.02 5.89
N PHE A 252 4.22 -14.06 5.07
CA PHE A 252 4.20 -15.48 5.46
C PHE A 252 5.59 -16.14 5.45
N VAL A 253 6.56 -15.51 6.11
CA VAL A 253 7.90 -16.13 6.30
C VAL A 253 7.89 -17.33 7.26
N ASP A 254 6.77 -17.55 7.96
CA ASP A 254 6.55 -18.66 8.88
C ASP A 254 5.17 -19.28 8.62
N GLU A 255 5.14 -20.57 8.32
CA GLU A 255 3.92 -21.37 8.10
C GLU A 255 3.01 -21.41 9.34
N ASN A 256 3.60 -21.42 10.54
CA ASN A 256 2.85 -21.40 11.79
C ASN A 256 2.12 -20.06 11.97
N MET A 257 2.72 -18.97 11.51
CA MET A 257 2.08 -17.66 11.54
C MET A 257 0.97 -17.56 10.48
N ALA A 258 1.20 -18.10 9.28
CA ALA A 258 0.16 -18.11 8.24
C ALA A 258 -1.11 -18.88 8.67
N SER A 259 -0.95 -19.89 9.54
CA SER A 259 -2.04 -20.66 10.14
C SER A 259 -2.51 -20.12 11.52
N TRP A 260 -1.89 -19.05 12.03
CA TRP A 260 -2.27 -18.44 13.30
C TRP A 260 -3.70 -17.91 13.24
N ARG A 261 -4.54 -18.40 14.15
CA ARG A 261 -5.94 -18.03 14.28
C ARG A 261 -6.14 -17.07 15.44
N SER A 262 -6.43 -15.81 15.12
CA SER A 262 -6.97 -14.83 16.06
C SER A 262 -8.48 -14.76 15.84
N GLY A 263 -9.32 -15.00 16.85
CA GLY A 263 -10.77 -14.94 16.66
C GLY A 263 -11.34 -15.94 15.64
N ALA A 264 -12.10 -15.41 14.66
CA ALA A 264 -12.87 -16.19 13.69
C ALA A 264 -12.04 -16.68 12.49
N TYR A 265 -10.94 -16.01 12.18
CA TYR A 265 -10.13 -16.30 10.99
C TYR A 265 -8.66 -16.45 11.34
N SER A 266 -7.98 -17.36 10.64
CA SER A 266 -6.52 -17.35 10.52
C SER A 266 -6.05 -16.29 9.53
N ALA A 267 -4.75 -15.96 9.59
CA ALA A 267 -4.15 -15.01 8.65
C ALA A 267 -4.38 -15.42 7.18
N ARG A 268 -4.27 -16.72 6.86
CA ARG A 268 -4.62 -17.27 5.54
C ARG A 268 -6.11 -17.13 5.20
N GLU A 269 -7.00 -17.37 6.15
CA GLU A 269 -8.44 -17.24 5.90
C GLU A 269 -8.85 -15.78 5.68
N ILE A 270 -8.27 -14.83 6.42
CA ILE A 270 -8.44 -13.39 6.15
C ILE A 270 -8.01 -13.05 4.72
N VAL A 271 -6.83 -13.52 4.29
CA VAL A 271 -6.34 -13.28 2.93
C VAL A 271 -7.35 -13.76 1.88
N LYS A 272 -7.89 -14.97 2.03
CA LYS A 272 -8.92 -15.50 1.13
C LYS A 272 -10.18 -14.63 1.12
N GLU A 273 -10.61 -14.11 2.27
CA GLU A 273 -11.74 -13.19 2.34
C GLU A 273 -11.45 -11.85 1.63
N LEU A 274 -10.22 -11.32 1.73
CA LEU A 274 -9.81 -10.11 1.03
C LEU A 274 -9.78 -10.31 -0.50
N GLU A 275 -9.30 -11.46 -0.96
CA GLU A 275 -9.33 -11.83 -2.39
C GLU A 275 -10.78 -11.90 -2.90
N ARG A 276 -11.71 -12.48 -2.12
CA ARG A 276 -13.15 -12.52 -2.44
C ARG A 276 -13.77 -11.12 -2.52
N ILE A 277 -13.28 -10.16 -1.72
CA ILE A 277 -13.69 -8.75 -1.78
C ILE A 277 -13.13 -8.05 -3.04
N GLY A 278 -12.20 -8.68 -3.77
CA GLY A 278 -11.60 -8.16 -5.01
C GLY A 278 -10.27 -7.43 -4.80
N ILE A 279 -9.69 -7.52 -3.60
CA ILE A 279 -8.38 -6.93 -3.26
C ILE A 279 -7.27 -7.78 -3.86
N GLU A 280 -6.25 -7.13 -4.41
CA GLU A 280 -5.06 -7.82 -4.94
C GLU A 280 -4.15 -8.25 -3.79
N VAL A 281 -3.67 -9.49 -3.82
CA VAL A 281 -2.79 -10.03 -2.77
C VAL A 281 -1.42 -10.41 -3.33
N SER A 282 -0.36 -10.02 -2.63
CA SER A 282 1.03 -10.38 -2.96
C SER A 282 1.75 -10.96 -1.74
N PRO A 283 1.61 -12.29 -1.49
CA PRO A 283 2.19 -12.91 -0.30
C PRO A 283 3.72 -12.99 -0.37
N VAL A 284 4.37 -12.72 0.75
CA VAL A 284 5.83 -12.70 0.90
C VAL A 284 6.26 -13.89 1.75
N TYR A 285 6.94 -14.85 1.13
CA TYR A 285 7.44 -16.06 1.80
C TYR A 285 8.89 -15.97 2.26
N SER A 286 9.63 -14.95 1.79
CA SER A 286 10.99 -14.65 2.22
C SER A 286 11.13 -13.14 2.41
N SER A 287 11.66 -12.72 3.57
CA SER A 287 11.84 -11.31 3.93
C SER A 287 12.76 -10.57 2.95
N GLU A 288 13.75 -11.26 2.37
CA GLU A 288 14.65 -10.72 1.36
C GLU A 288 13.92 -10.34 0.06
N LYS A 289 12.84 -11.05 -0.26
CA LYS A 289 12.01 -10.80 -1.45
C LYS A 289 10.88 -9.81 -1.22
N MET A 290 10.80 -9.20 -0.03
CA MET A 290 9.71 -8.29 0.36
C MET A 290 9.53 -7.13 -0.64
N VAL A 291 10.64 -6.48 -1.01
CA VAL A 291 10.61 -5.34 -1.93
C VAL A 291 10.16 -5.76 -3.32
N GLU A 292 10.77 -6.80 -3.88
CA GLU A 292 10.43 -7.33 -5.20
C GLU A 292 8.95 -7.74 -5.27
N THR A 293 8.47 -8.46 -4.26
CA THR A 293 7.07 -8.92 -4.17
C THR A 293 6.08 -7.77 -4.07
N LEU A 294 6.43 -6.71 -3.33
CA LEU A 294 5.63 -5.48 -3.26
C LEU A 294 5.49 -4.86 -4.66
N PHE A 295 6.59 -4.63 -5.37
CA PHE A 295 6.56 -4.00 -6.70
C PHE A 295 5.92 -4.88 -7.77
N MET A 296 6.07 -6.21 -7.70
CA MET A 296 5.30 -7.14 -8.52
C MET A 296 3.80 -7.05 -8.26
N GLY A 297 3.39 -6.97 -7.00
CA GLY A 297 1.98 -6.77 -6.61
C GLY A 297 1.42 -5.46 -7.15
N LEU A 298 2.19 -4.37 -7.05
CA LEU A 298 1.79 -3.07 -7.59
C LEU A 298 1.60 -3.10 -9.12
N ASN A 299 2.47 -3.83 -9.84
CA ASN A 299 2.30 -4.02 -11.28
C ASN A 299 1.00 -4.75 -11.62
N ARG A 300 0.61 -5.76 -10.82
CA ARG A 300 -0.66 -6.46 -11.00
C ARG A 300 -1.85 -5.53 -10.76
N VAL A 301 -1.81 -4.75 -9.68
CA VAL A 301 -2.84 -3.72 -9.41
C VAL A 301 -2.94 -2.71 -10.56
N ALA A 302 -1.80 -2.24 -11.07
CA ALA A 302 -1.76 -1.29 -12.17
C ALA A 302 -2.40 -1.84 -13.45
N LYS A 303 -2.07 -3.07 -13.82
CA LYS A 303 -2.67 -3.76 -14.97
C LYS A 303 -4.18 -3.93 -14.80
N LYS A 304 -4.63 -4.39 -13.63
CA LYS A 304 -6.07 -4.59 -13.33
C LYS A 304 -6.85 -3.28 -13.32
N SER A 305 -6.23 -2.19 -12.87
CA SER A 305 -6.84 -0.86 -12.80
C SER A 305 -6.78 -0.10 -14.13
N GLY A 306 -6.26 -0.71 -15.20
CA GLY A 306 -6.15 -0.08 -16.53
C GLY A 306 -5.15 1.08 -16.57
N TYR A 307 -4.15 1.10 -15.67
CA TYR A 307 -3.07 2.08 -15.79
C TYR A 307 -2.28 1.72 -17.05
N GLN A 308 -2.30 2.60 -18.06
CA GLN A 308 -1.43 2.43 -19.23
C GLN A 308 0.01 2.30 -18.76
N THR A 309 0.89 1.59 -19.46
CA THR A 309 2.30 1.47 -19.05
C THR A 309 3.19 2.22 -20.04
N SER A 310 4.32 2.79 -19.58
CA SER A 310 5.16 3.67 -20.42
C SER A 310 5.84 2.92 -21.56
N HIS A 311 5.88 1.59 -21.47
CA HIS A 311 6.38 0.69 -22.50
C HIS A 311 5.29 0.13 -23.43
N GLY A 312 4.01 0.40 -23.18
CA GLY A 312 2.91 -0.09 -24.02
C GLY A 312 2.63 0.73 -25.28
N SER A 313 3.18 1.95 -25.40
CA SER A 313 2.89 2.84 -26.54
C SER A 313 3.79 2.64 -27.76
N LEU A 314 4.71 1.68 -27.74
CA LEU A 314 5.61 1.37 -28.87
C LEU A 314 5.24 0.10 -29.64
N LEU A 315 4.21 -0.64 -29.21
CA LEU A 315 3.84 -1.93 -29.83
C LEU A 315 2.38 -2.04 -30.26
N MET A 316 1.64 -0.94 -30.37
CA MET A 316 0.35 -0.95 -31.07
C MET A 316 0.20 0.25 -31.99
N GLY A 317 0.44 0.00 -33.28
CA GLY A 317 -0.23 0.62 -34.44
C GLY A 317 -0.06 2.11 -34.64
#